data_AF-A0A960F303-F1
#
_entry.id   AF-A0A960F303-F1
#
_cell.length_a   1.000
_cell.length_b   1.000
_cell.length_c   1.000
_cell.angle_alpha   90.00
_cell.angle_beta   90.00
_cell.angle_gamma   90.00
#
_symmetry.space_group_name_H-M   'P 1'
#
loop_
_entity.id
_entity.type
_entity.pdbx_description
1 polymer ?
#
loop_
_entity_poly.entity_id
_entity_poly.type
_entity_poly.pdbx_seq_one_letter_code
_entity_poly.pdbx_strand_id
1 'polypeptide(L)'
;MTDAQARRPLARVEVDGGLEDAIEWLYRDGVTDGLPVIPPTEERVAAMVAGSGRAATELLGAIPPLFADLTVEKVAVVAVMAGCEPHVMPAVLAALEAMFAPQFMLGSIQMTTSPATPLLVFNGPVRHALGIECGTGCFGPGARANATIGRAVRLAMTAIGGARPGDGDPAPLGWPAKFTACLAENEEASPWPGLHVDRGLPTDRSTVTVFAISGAWPISESNPDPHMVLHQLTHGMALTGSMAAPAAPDAM
;
A
#
# COMPACT_ATOMS: atom_id res chain seq x y z
N MET A 1 24.18 -8.73 7.69
CA MET A 1 23.70 -7.47 7.09
C MET A 1 24.58 -6.36 7.61
N THR A 2 25.29 -5.64 6.75
CA THR A 2 26.25 -4.61 7.20
C THR A 2 25.51 -3.31 7.49
N ASP A 3 26.00 -2.53 8.47
CA ASP A 3 25.49 -1.19 8.85
C ASP A 3 25.39 -0.22 7.63
N ALA A 4 26.17 -0.50 6.58
CA ALA A 4 26.18 0.21 5.30
C ALA A 4 24.90 0.01 4.45
N GLN A 5 24.21 -1.12 4.56
CA GLN A 5 22.97 -1.36 3.80
C GLN A 5 21.76 -0.64 4.42
N ALA A 6 21.70 -0.56 5.75
CA ALA A 6 20.65 0.15 6.49
C ALA A 6 20.67 1.67 6.25
N ARG A 7 21.86 2.23 5.97
CA ARG A 7 22.08 3.67 5.78
C ARG A 7 22.43 4.07 4.35
N ARG A 8 21.98 3.31 3.33
CA ARG A 8 22.26 3.69 1.94
C ARG A 8 21.73 5.12 1.69
N PRO A 9 22.62 6.10 1.42
CA PRO A 9 22.19 7.46 1.17
C PRO A 9 21.49 7.53 -0.19
N LEU A 10 20.56 8.47 -0.34
CA LEU A 10 20.04 8.80 -1.66
C LEU A 10 21.20 9.27 -2.54
N ALA A 11 21.27 8.72 -3.74
CA ALA A 11 22.31 9.06 -4.72
C ALA A 11 21.65 9.68 -5.94
N ARG A 12 22.24 10.78 -6.42
CA ARG A 12 21.90 11.36 -7.72
C ARG A 12 22.58 10.55 -8.80
N VAL A 13 21.82 10.21 -9.84
CA VAL A 13 22.33 9.50 -11.01
C VAL A 13 21.86 10.25 -12.24
N GLU A 14 22.81 10.63 -13.09
CA GLU A 14 22.51 11.09 -14.44
C GLU A 14 22.33 9.85 -15.32
N VAL A 15 21.20 9.79 -16.02
CA VAL A 15 20.90 8.73 -16.98
C VAL A 15 20.93 9.35 -18.36
N ASP A 16 21.80 8.83 -19.23
CA ASP A 16 21.85 9.23 -20.63
C ASP A 16 20.54 8.87 -21.33
N GLY A 17 20.04 9.75 -22.20
CA GLY A 17 18.83 9.51 -23.00
C GLY A 17 17.60 10.25 -22.48
N GLY A 18 16.43 9.66 -22.72
CA GLY A 18 15.11 10.25 -22.48
C GLY A 18 14.40 9.74 -21.22
N LEU A 19 13.10 10.03 -21.13
CA LEU A 19 12.24 9.58 -20.04
C LEU A 19 12.19 8.04 -19.97
N GLU A 20 12.08 7.39 -21.12
CA GLU A 20 12.03 5.94 -21.26
C GLU A 20 13.31 5.29 -20.74
N ASP A 21 14.49 5.87 -21.05
CA ASP A 21 15.77 5.36 -20.57
C ASP A 21 15.89 5.44 -19.04
N ALA A 22 15.39 6.52 -18.44
CA ALA A 22 15.32 6.65 -16.98
C ALA A 22 14.38 5.62 -16.33
N ILE A 23 13.24 5.33 -16.95
CA ILE A 23 12.30 4.30 -16.49
C ILE A 23 12.97 2.92 -16.55
N GLU A 24 13.60 2.58 -17.67
CA GLU A 24 14.29 1.29 -17.85
C GLU A 24 15.53 1.17 -16.96
N TRP A 25 16.21 2.27 -16.65
CA TRP A 25 17.29 2.28 -15.67
C TRP A 25 16.79 1.95 -14.27
N LEU A 26 15.69 2.58 -13.81
CA LEU A 26 15.09 2.31 -12.50
C LEU A 26 14.59 0.86 -12.38
N TYR A 27 14.01 0.31 -13.46
CA TYR A 27 13.63 -1.10 -13.51
C TYR A 27 14.86 -2.01 -13.33
N ARG A 28 15.95 -1.75 -14.06
CA ARG A 28 17.20 -2.53 -13.97
C ARG A 28 17.92 -2.40 -12.62
N ASP A 29 17.84 -1.25 -11.96
CA ASP A 29 18.38 -1.06 -10.59
C ASP A 29 17.55 -1.83 -9.53
N GLY A 30 16.37 -2.36 -9.92
CA GLY A 30 15.55 -3.22 -9.07
C GLY A 30 14.81 -2.47 -7.96
N VAL A 31 14.54 -1.17 -8.18
CA VAL A 31 13.82 -0.29 -7.24
C VAL A 31 12.34 -0.11 -7.61
N THR A 32 11.88 -0.72 -8.70
CA THR A 32 10.47 -0.71 -9.08
C THR A 32 9.76 -1.99 -8.62
N ASP A 33 8.44 -1.99 -8.74
CA ASP A 33 7.58 -3.15 -8.51
C ASP A 33 7.34 -3.98 -9.79
N GLY A 34 8.11 -3.73 -10.85
CA GLY A 34 7.92 -4.34 -12.17
C GLY A 34 6.99 -3.57 -13.09
N LEU A 35 6.29 -2.53 -12.57
CA LEU A 35 5.58 -1.56 -13.39
C LEU A 35 6.47 -0.34 -13.67
N PRO A 36 6.21 0.40 -14.77
CA PRO A 36 6.83 1.71 -14.97
C PRO A 36 6.60 2.64 -13.79
N VAL A 37 7.59 3.47 -13.49
CA VAL A 37 7.55 4.47 -12.42
C VAL A 37 7.76 5.86 -13.01
N ILE A 38 7.32 6.90 -12.32
CA ILE A 38 7.72 8.27 -12.68
C ILE A 38 9.15 8.50 -12.14
N PRO A 39 10.12 8.92 -12.97
CA PRO A 39 11.46 9.19 -12.46
C PRO A 39 11.46 10.29 -11.38
N PRO A 40 12.01 9.99 -10.19
CA PRO A 40 11.99 10.90 -9.04
C PRO A 40 13.07 11.97 -9.17
N THR A 41 12.86 12.91 -10.10
CA THR A 41 13.75 14.07 -10.27
C THR A 41 13.73 14.95 -9.03
N GLU A 42 14.81 15.71 -8.81
CA GLU A 42 14.96 16.58 -7.62
C GLU A 42 13.78 17.54 -7.44
N GLU A 43 13.30 18.12 -8.54
CA GLU A 43 12.14 19.01 -8.53
C GLU A 43 10.87 18.30 -8.04
N ARG A 44 10.60 17.09 -8.54
CA ARG A 44 9.42 16.31 -8.15
C ARG A 44 9.51 15.87 -6.69
N VAL A 45 10.68 15.44 -6.25
CA VAL A 45 10.93 15.05 -4.86
C VAL A 45 10.78 16.26 -3.93
N ALA A 46 11.33 17.42 -4.29
CA ALA A 46 11.20 18.65 -3.52
C ALA A 46 9.74 19.10 -3.40
N ALA A 47 8.96 19.03 -4.49
CA ALA A 47 7.53 19.34 -4.47
C ALA A 47 6.76 18.36 -3.57
N MET A 48 7.10 17.07 -3.61
CA MET A 48 6.48 16.05 -2.76
C MET A 48 6.82 16.24 -1.27
N VAL A 49 8.09 16.55 -0.95
CA VAL A 49 8.50 16.93 0.41
C VAL A 49 7.74 18.17 0.87
N ALA A 50 7.62 19.21 0.04
CA ALA A 50 6.85 20.41 0.39
C ALA A 50 5.38 20.09 0.66
N GLY A 51 4.77 19.19 -0.12
CA GLY A 51 3.40 18.70 0.08
C GLY A 51 3.18 17.96 1.41
N SER A 52 4.25 17.46 2.05
CA SER A 52 4.15 16.84 3.37
C SER A 52 4.00 17.84 4.52
N GLY A 53 4.47 19.08 4.36
CA GLY A 53 4.61 20.04 5.45
C GLY A 53 5.66 19.68 6.51
N ARG A 54 6.54 18.70 6.23
CA ARG A 54 7.56 18.18 7.15
C ARG A 54 8.98 18.35 6.60
N ALA A 55 9.98 18.19 7.47
CA ALA A 55 11.38 18.31 7.08
C ALA A 55 11.84 17.05 6.32
N ALA A 56 12.57 17.22 5.22
CA ALA A 56 13.09 16.13 4.39
C ALA A 56 13.87 15.07 5.20
N THR A 57 14.63 15.53 6.20
CA THR A 57 15.49 14.71 7.08
C THR A 57 14.75 14.04 8.23
N GLU A 58 13.47 14.32 8.43
CA GLU A 58 12.71 13.73 9.51
C GLU A 58 12.58 12.21 9.31
N LEU A 59 12.92 11.45 10.35
CA LEU A 59 12.93 9.99 10.35
C LEU A 59 11.60 9.45 10.87
N LEU A 60 10.92 8.64 10.07
CA LEU A 60 9.67 7.96 10.47
C LEU A 60 9.96 6.65 11.22
N GLY A 61 11.02 5.94 10.83
CA GLY A 61 11.39 4.65 11.40
C GLY A 61 12.41 3.91 10.54
N ALA A 62 12.67 2.65 10.87
CA ALA A 62 13.57 1.77 10.13
C ALA A 62 12.78 0.59 9.58
N ILE A 63 12.69 0.47 8.26
CA ILE A 63 11.82 -0.51 7.60
C ILE A 63 12.55 -1.86 7.39
N PRO A 64 12.07 -2.99 7.97
CA PRO A 64 12.65 -4.31 7.72
C PRO A 64 12.39 -4.77 6.27
N PRO A 65 13.03 -5.84 5.78
CA PRO A 65 14.11 -6.62 6.40
C PRO A 65 15.46 -5.88 6.50
N LEU A 66 15.72 -4.87 5.67
CA LEU A 66 16.99 -4.15 5.67
C LEU A 66 17.18 -3.22 6.88
N PHE A 67 16.11 -2.96 7.63
CA PHE A 67 16.06 -1.93 8.68
C PHE A 67 16.58 -0.59 8.15
N ALA A 68 16.21 -0.26 6.92
CA ALA A 68 16.67 0.94 6.26
C ALA A 68 15.94 2.16 6.83
N ASP A 69 16.68 3.23 7.11
CA ASP A 69 16.10 4.48 7.60
C ASP A 69 15.09 5.03 6.59
N LEU A 70 13.86 5.28 7.04
CA LEU A 70 12.76 5.83 6.26
C LEU A 70 12.56 7.30 6.61
N THR A 71 13.24 8.19 5.88
CA THR A 71 13.07 9.64 6.02
C THR A 71 11.94 10.14 5.12
N VAL A 72 11.41 11.34 5.42
CA VAL A 72 10.40 12.01 4.56
C VAL A 72 10.88 12.14 3.11
N GLU A 73 12.15 12.45 2.88
CA GLU A 73 12.73 12.52 1.53
C GLU A 73 12.69 11.18 0.80
N LYS A 74 13.00 10.08 1.47
CA LYS A 74 12.91 8.73 0.88
C LYS A 74 11.46 8.34 0.59
N VAL A 75 10.53 8.71 1.47
CA VAL A 75 9.09 8.53 1.19
C VAL A 75 8.66 9.34 -0.02
N ALA A 76 9.16 10.57 -0.16
CA ALA A 76 8.85 11.44 -1.29
C ALA A 76 9.34 10.83 -2.62
N VAL A 77 10.51 10.21 -2.64
CA VAL A 77 11.03 9.47 -3.80
C VAL A 77 10.05 8.37 -4.24
N VAL A 78 9.66 7.47 -3.34
CA VAL A 78 8.74 6.36 -3.71
C VAL A 78 7.32 6.83 -3.99
N ALA A 79 6.87 7.93 -3.38
CA ALA A 79 5.58 8.56 -3.69
C ALA A 79 5.58 9.16 -5.11
N VAL A 80 6.67 9.82 -5.52
CA VAL A 80 6.83 10.27 -6.92
C VAL A 80 6.83 9.08 -7.86
N MET A 81 7.64 8.05 -7.58
CA MET A 81 7.70 6.83 -8.40
C MET A 81 6.34 6.17 -8.58
N ALA A 82 5.53 6.14 -7.52
CA ALA A 82 4.16 5.61 -7.55
C ALA A 82 3.18 6.46 -8.36
N GLY A 83 3.48 7.73 -8.60
CA GLY A 83 2.61 8.68 -9.31
C GLY A 83 1.69 9.51 -8.40
N CYS A 84 1.98 9.58 -7.10
CA CYS A 84 1.24 10.40 -6.15
C CYS A 84 1.28 11.88 -6.53
N GLU A 85 0.22 12.60 -6.18
CA GLU A 85 0.24 14.06 -6.20
C GLU A 85 0.76 14.62 -4.88
N PRO A 86 1.46 15.76 -4.84
CA PRO A 86 2.05 16.28 -3.61
C PRO A 86 1.07 16.43 -2.44
N HIS A 87 -0.19 16.78 -2.73
CA HIS A 87 -1.21 16.99 -1.69
C HIS A 87 -1.62 15.70 -0.97
N VAL A 88 -1.35 14.50 -1.53
CA VAL A 88 -1.64 13.21 -0.86
C VAL A 88 -0.50 12.74 0.05
N MET A 89 0.65 13.41 0.02
CA MET A 89 1.84 13.01 0.79
C MET A 89 1.58 12.81 2.29
N PRO A 90 0.78 13.65 2.99
CA PRO A 90 0.45 13.41 4.40
C PRO A 90 -0.23 12.06 4.66
N ALA A 91 -1.06 11.57 3.73
CA ALA A 91 -1.71 10.27 3.85
C ALA A 91 -0.73 9.09 3.69
N VAL A 92 0.24 9.21 2.78
CA VAL A 92 1.31 8.21 2.62
C VAL A 92 2.17 8.13 3.88
N LEU A 93 2.55 9.27 4.45
CA LEU A 93 3.33 9.33 5.69
C LEU A 93 2.56 8.71 6.86
N ALA A 94 1.29 9.08 7.05
CA ALA A 94 0.46 8.52 8.13
C ALA A 94 0.30 6.99 8.01
N ALA A 95 0.15 6.47 6.79
CA ALA A 95 0.06 5.04 6.55
C ALA A 95 1.37 4.30 6.92
N LEU A 96 2.51 4.84 6.53
CA LEU A 96 3.82 4.26 6.86
C LEU A 96 4.12 4.35 8.37
N GLU A 97 3.77 5.46 9.02
CA GLU A 97 3.91 5.61 10.47
C GLU A 97 3.06 4.59 11.23
N ALA A 98 1.82 4.37 10.81
CA ALA A 98 0.94 3.37 11.40
C ALA A 98 1.51 1.94 11.32
N MET A 99 2.29 1.63 10.27
CA MET A 99 2.94 0.32 10.13
C MET A 99 4.09 0.09 11.13
N PHE A 100 4.65 1.14 11.73
CA PHE A 100 5.67 1.01 12.78
C PHE A 100 5.07 0.76 14.16
N ALA A 101 3.74 0.80 14.31
CA ALA A 101 3.07 0.40 15.54
C ALA A 101 3.42 -1.07 15.84
N PRO A 102 3.89 -1.42 17.06
CA PRO A 102 4.31 -2.79 17.38
C PRO A 102 3.25 -3.85 17.08
N GLN A 103 1.98 -3.50 17.22
CA GLN A 103 0.84 -4.39 16.99
C GLN A 103 0.71 -4.81 15.51
N PHE A 104 1.22 -4.01 14.58
CA PHE A 104 1.20 -4.33 13.16
C PHE A 104 2.24 -5.40 12.80
N MET A 105 3.33 -5.54 13.55
CA MET A 105 4.34 -6.59 13.31
C MET A 105 4.93 -6.54 11.88
N LEU A 106 5.31 -5.35 11.40
CA LEU A 106 5.79 -5.10 10.03
C LEU A 106 6.85 -6.09 9.52
N GLY A 107 7.81 -6.45 10.36
CA GLY A 107 8.85 -7.43 10.00
C GLY A 107 8.27 -8.81 9.69
N SER A 108 7.33 -9.29 10.52
CA SER A 108 6.64 -10.56 10.30
C SER A 108 5.77 -10.54 9.05
N ILE A 109 5.14 -9.40 8.73
CA ILE A 109 4.32 -9.24 7.52
C ILE A 109 5.18 -9.25 6.25
N GLN A 110 6.40 -8.69 6.29
CA GLN A 110 7.27 -8.67 5.11
C GLN A 110 7.98 -10.00 4.87
N MET A 111 8.39 -10.68 5.94
CA MET A 111 9.18 -11.91 5.87
C MET A 111 8.36 -13.20 6.06
N THR A 112 7.04 -13.13 5.90
CA THR A 112 6.18 -14.31 5.97
C THR A 112 6.17 -15.06 4.64
N THR A 113 5.93 -16.37 4.69
CA THR A 113 5.65 -17.20 3.51
C THR A 113 4.23 -17.03 2.99
N SER A 114 3.35 -16.32 3.71
CA SER A 114 2.03 -15.91 3.20
C SER A 114 2.16 -14.67 2.30
N PRO A 115 1.34 -14.50 1.26
CA PRO A 115 1.35 -13.29 0.41
C PRO A 115 0.77 -12.05 1.12
N ALA A 116 1.17 -11.79 2.37
CA ALA A 116 0.65 -10.67 3.15
C ALA A 116 1.00 -9.31 2.53
N THR A 117 0.08 -8.36 2.63
CA THR A 117 0.23 -6.97 2.16
C THR A 117 -0.57 -6.03 3.08
N PRO A 118 -0.11 -4.78 3.30
CA PRO A 118 -0.89 -3.79 4.02
C PRO A 118 -2.12 -3.36 3.21
N LEU A 119 -3.30 -3.42 3.82
CA LEU A 119 -4.49 -2.72 3.35
C LEU A 119 -4.64 -1.42 4.14
N LEU A 120 -4.71 -0.30 3.42
CA LEU A 120 -4.94 1.02 3.98
C LEU A 120 -6.44 1.34 3.92
N VAL A 121 -7.04 1.63 5.07
CA VAL A 121 -8.44 2.08 5.17
C VAL A 121 -8.46 3.47 5.77
N PHE A 122 -8.82 4.46 4.96
CA PHE A 122 -8.93 5.85 5.36
C PHE A 122 -10.33 6.20 5.85
N ASN A 123 -10.38 7.07 6.85
CA ASN A 123 -11.58 7.45 7.59
C ASN A 123 -11.63 8.95 7.86
N GLY A 124 -12.84 9.48 8.05
CA GLY A 124 -13.06 10.90 8.35
C GLY A 124 -12.86 11.82 7.14
N PRO A 125 -12.67 13.14 7.36
CA PRO A 125 -12.69 14.15 6.30
C PRO A 125 -11.64 13.97 5.18
N VAL A 126 -10.52 13.29 5.46
CA VAL A 126 -9.46 13.02 4.47
C VAL A 126 -9.93 12.24 3.26
N ARG A 127 -10.97 11.40 3.43
CA ARG A 127 -11.57 10.61 2.34
C ARG A 127 -11.96 11.52 1.17
N HIS A 128 -12.64 12.61 1.47
CA HIS A 128 -13.06 13.59 0.47
C HIS A 128 -11.96 14.59 0.12
N ALA A 129 -11.19 15.05 1.11
CA ALA A 129 -10.16 16.07 0.89
C ALA A 129 -9.05 15.62 -0.07
N LEU A 130 -8.75 14.32 -0.09
CA LEU A 130 -7.73 13.73 -0.97
C LEU A 130 -8.32 12.90 -2.13
N GLY A 131 -9.66 12.88 -2.27
CA GLY A 131 -10.33 12.08 -3.30
C GLY A 131 -10.04 10.58 -3.19
N ILE A 132 -9.95 10.04 -1.97
CA ILE A 132 -9.81 8.61 -1.73
C ILE A 132 -11.18 7.97 -1.89
N GLU A 133 -11.33 7.11 -2.88
CA GLU A 133 -12.60 6.50 -3.25
C GLU A 133 -13.05 5.49 -2.18
N CYS A 134 -14.35 5.52 -1.88
CA CYS A 134 -15.01 4.67 -0.89
C CYS A 134 -16.23 3.91 -1.45
N GLY A 135 -16.71 4.29 -2.64
CA GLY A 135 -17.87 3.71 -3.30
C GLY A 135 -17.54 2.61 -4.30
N THR A 136 -18.32 2.57 -5.38
CA THR A 136 -18.21 1.55 -6.41
C THR A 136 -16.80 1.49 -6.99
N GLY A 137 -16.17 0.32 -6.92
CA GLY A 137 -14.83 0.11 -7.48
C GLY A 137 -13.69 0.71 -6.64
N CYS A 138 -13.92 1.12 -5.39
CA CYS A 138 -12.90 1.73 -4.52
C CYS A 138 -11.64 0.87 -4.31
N PHE A 139 -11.74 -0.45 -4.51
CA PHE A 139 -10.65 -1.42 -4.42
C PHE A 139 -10.15 -1.90 -5.80
N GLY A 140 -10.49 -1.16 -6.86
CA GLY A 140 -10.15 -1.44 -8.24
C GLY A 140 -9.57 -0.23 -8.98
N PRO A 141 -9.53 -0.26 -10.32
CA PRO A 141 -8.98 0.85 -11.12
C PRO A 141 -9.90 2.08 -11.12
N GLY A 142 -9.32 3.25 -11.40
CA GLY A 142 -10.05 4.52 -11.60
C GLY A 142 -9.80 5.58 -10.52
N ALA A 143 -9.53 5.16 -9.29
CA ALA A 143 -9.21 6.07 -8.18
C ALA A 143 -7.69 6.29 -8.06
N ARG A 144 -7.19 7.41 -8.60
CA ARG A 144 -5.75 7.73 -8.60
C ARG A 144 -5.15 7.79 -7.19
N ALA A 145 -5.86 8.40 -6.24
CA ALA A 145 -5.40 8.48 -4.85
C ALA A 145 -5.20 7.07 -4.26
N ASN A 146 -6.21 6.21 -4.35
CA ASN A 146 -6.16 4.82 -3.88
C ASN A 146 -4.98 4.06 -4.51
N ALA A 147 -4.91 4.08 -5.84
CA ALA A 147 -3.89 3.34 -6.58
C ALA A 147 -2.47 3.78 -6.20
N THR A 148 -2.23 5.10 -6.15
CA THR A 148 -0.89 5.65 -5.94
C THR A 148 -0.47 5.64 -4.47
N ILE A 149 -1.36 5.90 -3.51
CA ILE A 149 -1.04 5.83 -2.07
C ILE A 149 -0.66 4.40 -1.68
N GLY A 150 -1.48 3.40 -2.05
CA GLY A 150 -1.17 2.00 -1.76
C GLY A 150 0.13 1.53 -2.44
N ARG A 151 0.37 1.98 -3.67
CA ARG A 151 1.61 1.68 -4.41
C ARG A 151 2.84 2.34 -3.79
N ALA A 152 2.74 3.58 -3.33
CA ALA A 152 3.83 4.28 -2.64
C ALA A 152 4.24 3.55 -1.37
N VAL A 153 3.28 3.07 -0.58
CA VAL A 153 3.55 2.25 0.61
C VAL A 153 4.25 0.94 0.23
N ARG A 154 3.80 0.26 -0.83
CA ARG A 154 4.46 -0.97 -1.31
C ARG A 154 5.87 -0.73 -1.84
N LEU A 155 6.10 0.35 -2.58
CA LEU A 155 7.45 0.74 -3.02
C LEU A 155 8.36 1.09 -1.84
N ALA A 156 7.83 1.70 -0.77
CA ALA A 156 8.63 1.91 0.45
C ALA A 156 9.10 0.58 1.05
N MET A 157 8.20 -0.41 1.13
CA MET A 157 8.51 -1.75 1.63
C MET A 157 9.54 -2.48 0.75
N THR A 158 9.41 -2.39 -0.57
CA THR A 158 10.29 -3.12 -1.51
C THR A 158 11.59 -2.36 -1.78
N ALA A 159 11.51 -1.14 -2.31
CA ALA A 159 12.68 -0.38 -2.78
C ALA A 159 13.57 0.14 -1.64
N ILE A 160 12.97 0.45 -0.48
CA ILE A 160 13.72 0.95 0.69
C ILE A 160 13.90 -0.17 1.71
N GLY A 161 12.81 -0.86 2.09
CA GLY A 161 12.84 -1.94 3.07
C GLY A 161 13.54 -3.21 2.60
N GLY A 162 13.61 -3.42 1.28
CA GLY A 162 14.24 -4.58 0.68
C GLY A 162 13.40 -5.84 0.71
N ALA A 163 12.07 -5.75 0.92
CA ALA A 163 11.18 -6.92 0.86
C ALA A 163 10.83 -7.28 -0.60
N ARG A 164 11.84 -7.65 -1.39
CA ARG A 164 11.66 -8.02 -2.80
C ARG A 164 11.29 -9.50 -2.93
N PRO A 165 10.43 -9.89 -3.88
CA PRO A 165 10.12 -11.30 -4.10
C PRO A 165 11.39 -12.14 -4.29
N GLY A 166 11.56 -13.18 -3.47
CA GLY A 166 12.74 -14.06 -3.50
C GLY A 166 13.99 -13.51 -2.78
N ASP A 167 13.99 -12.23 -2.41
CA ASP A 167 15.06 -11.57 -1.67
C ASP A 167 14.48 -10.56 -0.67
N GLY A 168 14.21 -11.03 0.55
CA GLY A 168 13.57 -10.28 1.63
C GLY A 168 12.06 -10.53 1.78
N ASP A 169 11.39 -11.02 0.73
CA ASP A 169 10.00 -11.51 0.76
C ASP A 169 9.97 -12.98 0.31
N PRO A 170 9.77 -13.95 1.25
CA PRO A 170 9.83 -15.37 0.96
C PRO A 170 8.50 -15.99 0.53
N ALA A 171 7.46 -15.19 0.26
CA ALA A 171 6.17 -15.73 -0.19
C ALA A 171 6.33 -16.47 -1.54
N PRO A 172 5.91 -17.76 -1.64
CA PRO A 172 6.08 -18.54 -2.86
C PRO A 172 5.10 -18.11 -3.97
N LEU A 173 3.99 -17.47 -3.59
CA LEU A 173 3.02 -16.87 -4.51
C LEU A 173 2.83 -15.40 -4.13
N GLY A 174 2.66 -14.55 -5.13
CA GLY A 174 2.17 -13.18 -4.95
C GLY A 174 0.66 -13.09 -5.18
N TRP A 175 0.09 -11.90 -5.03
CA TRP A 175 -1.28 -11.59 -5.45
C TRP A 175 -1.41 -10.09 -5.77
N PRO A 176 -2.42 -9.66 -6.55
CA PRO A 176 -2.49 -8.30 -7.09
C PRO A 176 -2.42 -7.17 -6.05
N ALA A 177 -2.95 -7.40 -4.84
CA ALA A 177 -2.91 -6.40 -3.76
C ALA A 177 -1.49 -6.15 -3.18
N LYS A 178 -0.47 -6.90 -3.61
CA LYS A 178 0.94 -6.57 -3.31
C LYS A 178 1.49 -5.41 -4.15
N PHE A 179 0.77 -4.98 -5.19
CA PHE A 179 1.06 -3.72 -5.90
C PHE A 179 0.45 -2.52 -5.17
N THR A 180 -0.83 -2.63 -4.78
CA THR A 180 -1.56 -1.54 -4.11
C THR A 180 -2.79 -2.09 -3.42
N ALA A 181 -3.07 -1.61 -2.21
CA ALA A 181 -4.30 -1.92 -1.46
C ALA A 181 -4.64 -0.74 -0.55
N CYS A 182 -5.50 0.14 -1.06
CA CYS A 182 -5.90 1.37 -0.37
C CYS A 182 -7.34 1.69 -0.73
N LEU A 183 -8.14 2.07 0.27
CA LEU A 183 -9.51 2.51 0.11
C LEU A 183 -9.91 3.45 1.25
N ALA A 184 -11.03 4.11 1.07
CA ALA A 184 -11.72 4.83 2.13
C ALA A 184 -12.97 4.05 2.56
N GLU A 185 -13.32 4.12 3.85
CA GLU A 185 -14.62 3.62 4.30
C GLU A 185 -15.75 4.48 3.75
N ASN A 186 -16.89 3.89 3.38
CA ASN A 186 -18.08 4.64 2.98
C ASN A 186 -18.96 4.91 4.20
N GLU A 187 -18.55 5.87 5.03
CA GLU A 187 -19.22 6.15 6.31
C GLU A 187 -20.68 6.59 6.12
N GLU A 188 -21.00 7.25 5.01
CA GLU A 188 -22.34 7.75 4.69
C GLU A 188 -23.31 6.63 4.25
N ALA A 189 -22.78 5.53 3.70
CA ALA A 189 -23.56 4.36 3.31
C ALA A 189 -23.54 3.24 4.37
N SER A 190 -22.81 3.43 5.47
CA SER A 190 -22.68 2.46 6.55
C SER A 190 -23.76 2.68 7.61
N PRO A 191 -24.43 1.63 8.11
CA PRO A 191 -25.31 1.75 9.27
C PRO A 191 -24.54 1.87 10.60
N TRP A 192 -23.22 1.70 10.59
CA TRP A 192 -22.36 1.79 11.76
C TRP A 192 -21.57 3.11 11.78
N PRO A 193 -21.12 3.57 12.96
CA PRO A 193 -20.10 4.61 13.03
C PRO A 193 -18.87 4.20 12.20
N GLY A 194 -18.16 5.17 11.63
CA GLY A 194 -16.92 4.88 10.91
C GLY A 194 -15.92 4.16 11.83
N LEU A 195 -15.10 3.29 11.25
CA LEU A 195 -14.11 2.45 11.95
C LEU A 195 -13.24 3.22 12.94
N HIS A 196 -12.88 4.46 12.61
CA HIS A 196 -12.12 5.34 13.50
C HIS A 196 -12.89 5.72 14.77
N VAL A 197 -14.21 5.92 14.68
CA VAL A 197 -15.11 6.20 15.81
C VAL A 197 -15.26 4.99 16.71
N ASP A 198 -15.45 3.80 16.13
CA ASP A 198 -15.48 2.54 16.88
C ASP A 198 -14.17 2.28 17.65
N ARG A 199 -13.07 2.90 17.21
CA ARG A 199 -11.77 2.87 17.89
C ARG A 199 -11.53 4.04 18.84
N GLY A 200 -12.56 4.82 19.13
CA GLY A 200 -12.54 5.90 20.11
C GLY A 200 -11.97 7.22 19.60
N LEU A 201 -11.84 7.40 18.29
CA LEU A 201 -11.42 8.67 17.68
C LEU A 201 -12.65 9.52 17.30
N PRO A 202 -12.56 10.86 17.33
CA PRO A 202 -13.70 11.70 17.02
C PRO A 202 -14.00 11.71 15.51
N THR A 203 -15.26 11.97 15.16
CA THR A 203 -15.79 11.92 13.78
C THR A 203 -15.14 12.93 12.83
N ASP A 204 -14.58 14.02 13.36
CA ASP A 204 -13.89 15.05 12.59
C ASP A 204 -12.39 14.74 12.40
N ARG A 205 -11.91 13.60 12.92
CA ARG A 205 -10.51 13.19 12.78
C ARG A 205 -10.30 12.35 11.54
N SER A 206 -9.44 12.86 10.66
CA SER A 206 -8.83 12.07 9.59
C SER A 206 -7.91 10.99 10.17
N THR A 207 -8.10 9.74 9.74
CA THR A 207 -7.26 8.62 10.20
C THR A 207 -7.00 7.62 9.09
N VAL A 208 -5.99 6.78 9.29
CA VAL A 208 -5.76 5.58 8.48
C VAL A 208 -5.60 4.38 9.41
N THR A 209 -6.26 3.30 9.05
CA THR A 209 -6.03 1.98 9.62
C THR A 209 -5.23 1.13 8.64
N VAL A 210 -4.24 0.40 9.15
CA VAL A 210 -3.48 -0.55 8.34
C VAL A 210 -3.77 -1.97 8.81
N PHE A 211 -4.28 -2.81 7.91
CA PHE A 211 -4.51 -4.24 8.14
C PHE A 211 -3.48 -5.08 7.38
N ALA A 212 -3.12 -6.24 7.92
CA ALA A 212 -2.37 -7.25 7.18
C ALA A 212 -3.36 -8.20 6.51
N ILE A 213 -3.37 -8.26 5.17
CA ILE A 213 -4.27 -9.14 4.42
C ILE A 213 -3.47 -10.02 3.45
N SER A 214 -3.95 -11.24 3.19
CA SER A 214 -3.34 -12.20 2.25
C SER A 214 -4.34 -12.72 1.21
N GLY A 215 -5.48 -12.04 1.07
CA GLY A 215 -6.56 -12.38 0.17
C GLY A 215 -7.73 -11.40 0.34
N ALA A 216 -8.61 -11.35 -0.65
CA ALA A 216 -9.88 -10.66 -0.58
C ALA A 216 -10.92 -11.51 -1.30
N TRP A 217 -12.10 -11.66 -0.71
CA TRP A 217 -13.22 -12.37 -1.31
C TRP A 217 -14.44 -11.45 -1.31
N PRO A 218 -14.98 -11.08 -2.48
CA PRO A 218 -16.19 -10.29 -2.54
C PRO A 218 -17.38 -11.14 -2.07
N ILE A 219 -18.14 -10.60 -1.13
CA ILE A 219 -19.39 -11.21 -0.69
C ILE A 219 -20.51 -10.30 -1.18
N SER A 220 -21.31 -10.82 -2.11
CA SER A 220 -22.45 -10.11 -2.69
C SER A 220 -23.72 -10.75 -2.15
N GLU A 221 -24.36 -10.06 -1.22
CA GLU A 221 -25.63 -10.50 -0.63
C GLU A 221 -26.73 -9.49 -0.95
N SER A 222 -27.87 -9.99 -1.41
CA SER A 222 -29.08 -9.19 -1.69
C SER A 222 -30.29 -9.68 -0.90
N ASN A 223 -30.11 -10.74 -0.10
CA ASN A 223 -31.13 -11.28 0.76
C ASN A 223 -31.34 -10.36 1.98
N PRO A 224 -32.57 -9.91 2.24
CA PRO A 224 -32.87 -9.08 3.40
C PRO A 224 -32.90 -9.85 4.73
N ASP A 225 -32.87 -11.19 4.71
CA ASP A 225 -32.84 -12.02 5.92
C ASP A 225 -31.42 -12.04 6.55
N PRO A 226 -31.25 -11.52 7.79
CA PRO A 226 -29.95 -11.52 8.48
C PRO A 226 -29.32 -12.91 8.65
N HIS A 227 -30.12 -13.97 8.79
CA HIS A 227 -29.58 -15.33 8.90
C HIS A 227 -28.95 -15.80 7.60
N MET A 228 -29.53 -15.40 6.46
CA MET A 228 -28.99 -15.70 5.14
C MET A 228 -27.72 -14.91 4.87
N VAL A 229 -27.68 -13.64 5.27
CA VAL A 229 -26.47 -12.79 5.21
C VAL A 229 -25.33 -13.45 6.00
N LEU A 230 -25.57 -13.84 7.26
CA LEU A 230 -24.57 -14.52 8.09
C LEU A 230 -24.16 -15.87 7.49
N HIS A 231 -25.11 -16.63 6.94
CA HIS A 231 -24.80 -17.89 6.26
C HIS A 231 -23.89 -17.67 5.05
N GLN A 232 -24.15 -16.66 4.21
CA GLN A 232 -23.27 -16.34 3.08
C GLN A 232 -21.88 -15.87 3.54
N LEU A 233 -21.80 -15.04 4.58
CA LEU A 233 -20.53 -14.61 5.15
C LEU A 233 -19.69 -15.80 5.63
N THR A 234 -20.30 -16.67 6.45
CA THR A 234 -19.64 -17.88 6.98
C THR A 234 -19.29 -18.89 5.90
N HIS A 235 -20.15 -19.08 4.90
CA HIS A 235 -19.88 -19.96 3.77
C HIS A 235 -18.73 -19.43 2.89
N GLY A 236 -18.70 -18.12 2.62
CA GLY A 236 -17.60 -17.48 1.90
C GLY A 236 -16.26 -17.66 2.62
N MET A 237 -16.25 -17.59 3.96
CA MET A 237 -15.07 -17.90 4.77
C MET A 237 -14.66 -19.38 4.64
N ALA A 238 -15.62 -20.31 4.65
CA ALA A 238 -15.35 -21.75 4.54
C ALA A 238 -14.76 -22.18 3.19
N LEU A 239 -15.15 -21.51 2.09
CA LEU A 239 -14.62 -21.79 0.75
C LEU A 239 -13.12 -21.50 0.60
N THR A 240 -12.52 -20.71 1.50
CA THR A 240 -11.06 -20.45 1.48
C THR A 240 -10.21 -21.70 1.71
N GLY A 241 -10.80 -22.84 2.10
CA GLY A 241 -10.14 -24.15 2.14
C GLY A 241 -10.16 -24.97 0.83
N SER A 242 -10.98 -24.61 -0.16
CA SER A 242 -11.02 -25.34 -1.45
C SER A 242 -11.65 -24.49 -2.55
N MET A 243 -10.83 -24.06 -3.50
CA MET A 243 -11.28 -23.77 -4.86
C MET A 243 -10.39 -24.53 -5.84
N ALA A 244 -10.55 -25.85 -5.89
CA ALA A 244 -10.23 -26.60 -7.09
C ALA A 244 -11.53 -26.75 -7.89
N ALA A 245 -11.69 -25.93 -8.93
CA ALA A 245 -12.39 -26.39 -10.12
C ALA A 245 -11.29 -26.78 -11.13
N PRO A 246 -10.87 -28.05 -11.18
CA PRO A 246 -10.05 -28.50 -12.30
C PRO A 246 -10.91 -28.39 -13.55
N ALA A 247 -10.53 -27.52 -14.47
CA ALA A 247 -10.99 -27.63 -15.85
C ALA A 247 -10.36 -28.91 -16.42
N ALA A 248 -11.15 -29.97 -16.55
CA ALA A 248 -10.79 -31.06 -17.44
C ALA A 248 -10.85 -30.52 -18.88
N PRO A 249 -9.83 -30.75 -19.72
CA PRO A 249 -9.95 -30.46 -21.14
C PRO A 249 -10.88 -31.50 -21.76
N ASP A 250 -12.09 -31.10 -22.14
CA ASP A 250 -12.89 -31.90 -23.06
C ASP A 250 -12.33 -31.73 -24.49
N ALA A 251 -11.66 -32.80 -24.91
CA ALA A 251 -11.58 -33.38 -26.26
C ALA A 251 -11.37 -32.45 -27.48
N MET A 252 -10.26 -32.72 -28.19
CA MET A 252 -10.23 -32.72 -29.66
C MET A 252 -10.03 -34.17 -30.13
#